data_AF-A0A923KRW1-F1
#
_entry.id   AF-A0A923KRW1-F1
#
_cell.length_a   1.000
_cell.length_b   1.000
_cell.length_c   1.000
_cell.angle_alpha   90.00
_cell.angle_beta   90.00
_cell.angle_gamma   90.00
#
_symmetry.space_group_name_H-M   'P 1'
#
loop_
_entity.id
_entity.type
_entity.pdbx_description
1 polymer ?
#
loop_
_entity_poly.entity_id
_entity_poly.type
_entity_poly.pdbx_seq_one_letter_code
_entity_poly.pdbx_strand_id
1 'polypeptide(L)'
;MMNKATYMHALQQALTGLPGPVIEECLWTYERKFLDAMLAGESEESIAARLPKPELVAAQKKTSVRYHALQVRFSLVNLARLFVALTGLAFLNLLLIAPVMAAVSVLFAGFVTSVCLYFGGILFAAAGVAGISQFHVQIPQTQTVTVRQSFDARIAHEPVQIEINGSGVHAQTATTADVVAASLPEAKHTAQTIKAEPIDIQFSFSEPMGTWQAVKGLGMIIGAILLMMLTFWLTRFSWHGAVRYLRWTAQQLRHAPMHTA
;
A
#
# COMPACT_ATOMS: atom_id res chain seq x y z
N MET A 1 32.00 -51.81 -24.97
CA MET A 1 31.98 -52.32 -23.59
C MET A 1 32.96 -51.47 -22.78
N MET A 2 32.62 -51.09 -21.55
CA MET A 2 33.50 -50.26 -20.72
C MET A 2 34.42 -51.15 -19.91
N ASN A 3 35.73 -51.00 -20.13
CA ASN A 3 36.79 -51.60 -19.31
C ASN A 3 37.19 -50.60 -18.20
N LYS A 4 37.85 -51.05 -17.13
CA LYS A 4 38.45 -50.23 -16.07
C LYS A 4 39.16 -48.98 -16.59
N ALA A 5 40.03 -49.12 -17.60
CA ALA A 5 40.79 -48.00 -18.15
C ALA A 5 39.87 -46.90 -18.74
N THR A 6 38.80 -47.32 -19.42
CA THR A 6 37.79 -46.42 -20.00
C THR A 6 36.98 -45.72 -18.91
N TYR A 7 36.61 -46.43 -17.84
CA TYR A 7 35.88 -45.85 -16.71
C TYR A 7 36.73 -44.81 -15.96
N MET A 8 38.02 -45.12 -15.72
CA MET A 8 38.90 -44.23 -14.97
C MET A 8 39.20 -42.93 -15.73
N HIS A 9 39.43 -43.04 -17.04
CA HIS A 9 39.60 -41.88 -17.91
C HIS A 9 38.34 -40.99 -17.95
N ALA A 10 37.15 -41.60 -18.07
CA ALA A 10 35.89 -40.87 -18.04
C ALA A 10 35.64 -40.18 -16.68
N LEU A 11 36.00 -40.83 -15.57
CA LEU A 11 35.90 -40.25 -14.23
C LEU A 11 36.86 -39.06 -14.04
N GLN A 12 38.11 -39.19 -14.47
CA GLN A 12 39.10 -38.11 -14.43
C GLN A 12 38.62 -36.90 -15.25
N GLN A 13 38.11 -37.14 -16.46
CA GLN A 13 37.59 -36.08 -17.33
C GLN A 13 36.36 -35.41 -16.70
N ALA A 14 35.45 -36.17 -16.09
CA ALA A 14 34.28 -35.60 -15.41
C ALA A 14 34.65 -34.79 -14.15
N LEU A 15 35.70 -35.18 -13.44
CA LEU A 15 36.21 -34.50 -12.23
C LEU A 15 37.04 -33.24 -12.53
N THR A 16 37.35 -32.94 -13.80
CA THR A 16 38.02 -31.68 -14.16
C THR A 16 37.26 -30.45 -13.64
N GLY A 17 38.02 -29.52 -13.04
CA GLY A 17 37.49 -28.31 -12.39
C GLY A 17 37.31 -28.40 -10.86
N LEU A 18 37.59 -29.55 -10.22
CA LEU A 18 37.71 -29.66 -8.77
C LEU A 18 39.16 -29.44 -8.29
N PRO A 19 39.40 -29.14 -6.99
CA PRO A 19 40.75 -29.04 -6.44
C PRO A 19 41.52 -30.37 -6.60
N GLY A 20 42.78 -30.29 -7.05
CA GLY A 20 43.68 -31.45 -7.27
C GLY A 20 43.62 -32.56 -6.21
N PRO A 21 43.75 -32.25 -4.90
CA PRO A 21 43.73 -33.29 -3.87
C PRO A 21 42.40 -34.06 -3.79
N VAL A 22 41.27 -33.43 -4.13
CA VAL A 22 39.94 -34.08 -4.14
C VAL A 22 39.80 -35.04 -5.33
N ILE A 23 40.41 -34.69 -6.47
CA ILE A 23 40.41 -35.53 -7.67
C ILE A 23 41.21 -36.81 -7.40
N GLU A 24 42.42 -36.66 -6.84
CA GLU A 24 43.31 -37.79 -6.51
C GLU A 24 42.67 -38.75 -5.51
N GLU A 25 42.09 -38.22 -4.43
CA GLU A 25 41.39 -39.02 -3.42
C GLU A 25 40.23 -39.83 -4.03
N CYS A 26 39.46 -39.20 -4.92
CA CYS A 26 38.34 -39.85 -5.57
C CYS A 26 38.81 -40.95 -6.54
N LEU A 27 39.84 -40.66 -7.33
CA LEU A 27 40.41 -41.60 -8.30
C LEU A 27 41.02 -42.82 -7.60
N TRP A 28 41.77 -42.61 -6.51
CA TRP A 28 42.31 -43.68 -5.67
C TRP A 28 41.21 -44.56 -5.05
N THR A 29 40.11 -43.95 -4.59
CA THR A 29 38.99 -44.68 -3.99
C THR A 29 38.34 -45.65 -4.98
N TYR A 30 38.15 -45.22 -6.23
CA TYR A 30 37.56 -46.06 -7.26
C TYR A 30 38.55 -47.09 -7.82
N GLU A 31 39.84 -46.75 -7.91
CA GLU A 31 40.90 -47.69 -8.28
C GLU A 31 40.95 -48.87 -7.30
N ARG A 32 40.89 -48.59 -5.99
CA ARG A 32 40.84 -49.63 -4.95
C ARG A 32 39.62 -50.54 -5.09
N LYS A 33 38.44 -49.98 -5.36
CA LYS A 33 37.22 -50.78 -5.59
C LYS A 33 37.33 -51.71 -6.80
N PHE A 34 37.96 -51.26 -7.87
CA PHE A 34 38.24 -52.10 -9.03
C PHE A 34 39.22 -53.23 -8.68
N LEU A 35 40.30 -52.93 -7.97
CA LEU A 35 41.28 -53.94 -7.53
C LEU A 35 40.64 -55.00 -6.63
N ASP A 36 39.84 -54.59 -5.65
CA ASP A 36 39.18 -55.52 -4.72
C ASP A 36 38.19 -56.45 -5.45
N ALA A 37 37.46 -55.94 -6.44
CA ALA A 37 36.52 -56.75 -7.22
C ALA A 37 37.22 -57.67 -8.25
N MET A 38 38.35 -57.23 -8.82
CA MET A 38 39.18 -58.09 -9.68
C MET A 38 39.82 -59.23 -8.88
N LEU A 39 40.24 -58.97 -7.64
CA LEU A 39 40.74 -60.00 -6.73
C LEU A 39 39.66 -61.03 -6.35
N ALA A 40 38.39 -60.62 -6.36
CA ALA A 40 37.24 -61.51 -6.17
C ALA A 40 36.88 -62.34 -7.42
N GLY A 41 37.60 -62.16 -8.55
CA GLY A 41 37.39 -62.89 -9.80
C GLY A 41 36.26 -62.35 -10.68
N GLU A 42 35.74 -61.15 -10.41
CA GLU A 42 34.77 -60.49 -11.32
C GLU A 42 35.50 -59.94 -12.56
N SER A 43 34.86 -60.03 -13.73
CA SER A 43 35.40 -59.41 -14.95
C SER A 43 35.28 -57.89 -14.90
N GLU A 44 36.23 -57.19 -15.52
CA GLU A 44 36.28 -55.73 -15.52
C GLU A 44 35.02 -55.08 -16.10
N GLU A 45 34.37 -55.73 -17.07
CA GLU A 45 33.11 -55.23 -17.66
C GLU A 45 31.92 -55.34 -16.69
N SER A 46 31.86 -56.43 -15.91
CA SER A 46 30.81 -56.62 -14.88
C SER A 46 30.94 -55.57 -13.77
N ILE A 47 32.18 -55.29 -13.37
CA ILE A 47 32.49 -54.27 -12.34
C ILE A 47 32.05 -52.89 -12.84
N ALA A 48 32.44 -52.51 -14.06
CA ALA A 48 32.07 -51.21 -14.63
C ALA A 48 30.54 -51.04 -14.80
N ALA A 49 29.80 -52.12 -15.09
CA ALA A 49 28.34 -52.08 -15.20
C ALA A 49 27.63 -51.93 -13.85
N ARG A 50 28.23 -52.43 -12.77
CA ARG A 50 27.71 -52.32 -11.40
C ARG A 50 28.02 -50.97 -10.75
N LEU A 51 29.09 -50.30 -11.18
CA LEU A 51 29.46 -48.98 -10.68
C LEU A 51 28.55 -47.87 -11.26
N PRO A 52 28.26 -46.82 -10.48
CA PRO A 52 27.50 -45.67 -10.96
C PRO A 52 28.24 -44.95 -12.08
N LYS A 53 27.49 -44.30 -12.98
CA LYS A 53 28.10 -43.55 -14.10
C LYS A 53 29.11 -42.50 -13.59
N PRO A 54 30.31 -42.40 -14.19
CA PRO A 54 31.38 -41.54 -13.70
C PRO A 54 31.00 -40.05 -13.66
N GLU A 55 30.14 -39.61 -14.57
CA GLU A 55 29.61 -38.25 -14.62
C GLU A 55 28.77 -37.88 -13.38
N LEU A 56 27.98 -38.82 -12.86
CA LEU A 56 27.14 -38.59 -11.68
C LEU A 56 27.96 -38.46 -10.41
N VAL A 57 29.02 -39.28 -10.29
CA VAL A 57 29.97 -39.22 -9.17
C VAL A 57 30.67 -37.87 -9.14
N ALA A 58 31.12 -37.39 -10.30
CA ALA A 58 31.75 -36.08 -10.42
C ALA A 58 30.77 -34.95 -10.12
N ALA A 59 29.54 -35.02 -10.63
CA ALA A 59 28.49 -34.02 -10.36
C ALA A 59 28.17 -33.93 -8.86
N GLN A 60 28.04 -35.07 -8.18
CA GLN A 60 27.80 -35.12 -6.73
C GLN A 60 28.95 -34.48 -5.94
N LYS A 61 30.21 -34.79 -6.30
CA LYS A 61 31.38 -34.23 -5.61
C LYS A 61 31.51 -32.71 -5.86
N LYS A 62 31.25 -32.24 -7.09
CA LYS A 62 31.21 -30.79 -7.42
C LYS A 62 30.18 -30.05 -6.56
N THR A 63 28.99 -30.61 -6.38
CA THR A 63 27.94 -30.02 -5.54
C THR A 63 28.35 -29.97 -4.07
N SER A 64 28.95 -31.03 -3.53
CA SER A 64 29.40 -31.04 -2.12
C SER A 64 30.47 -30.00 -1.80
N VAL A 65 31.43 -29.77 -2.71
CA VAL A 65 32.48 -28.76 -2.53
C VAL A 65 31.90 -27.35 -2.59
N ARG A 66 30.95 -27.11 -3.50
CA ARG A 66 30.23 -25.83 -3.61
C ARG A 66 29.41 -25.54 -2.35
N TYR A 67 28.75 -26.56 -1.78
CA TYR A 67 27.93 -26.44 -0.57
C TYR A 67 28.77 -26.12 0.68
N HIS A 68 29.92 -26.79 0.85
CA HIS A 68 30.82 -26.48 1.97
C HIS A 68 31.45 -25.08 1.86
N ALA A 69 31.80 -24.62 0.66
CA ALA A 69 32.29 -23.26 0.44
C ALA A 69 31.24 -22.18 0.79
N LEU A 70 29.96 -22.49 0.63
CA LEU A 70 28.85 -21.62 1.05
C LEU A 70 28.69 -21.64 2.58
N GLN A 71 28.72 -22.82 3.22
CA GLN A 71 28.50 -22.96 4.67
C GLN A 71 29.55 -22.26 5.53
N VAL A 72 30.83 -22.25 5.14
CA VAL A 72 31.91 -21.60 5.90
C VAL A 72 31.71 -20.08 6.01
N ARG A 73 30.87 -19.46 5.16
CA ARG A 73 30.64 -18.00 5.17
C ARG A 73 29.40 -17.54 5.95
N PHE A 74 28.55 -18.46 6.43
CA PHE A 74 27.37 -18.10 7.23
C PHE A 74 27.70 -18.02 8.74
N SER A 75 28.53 -17.06 9.13
CA SER A 75 28.63 -16.67 10.54
C SER A 75 27.44 -15.78 10.90
N LEU A 76 26.57 -16.22 11.80
CA LEU A 76 25.40 -15.47 12.30
C LEU A 76 25.77 -14.06 12.80
N VAL A 77 26.98 -13.90 13.36
CA VAL A 77 27.51 -12.61 13.81
C VAL A 77 27.84 -11.70 12.62
N ASN A 78 28.39 -12.24 11.53
CA ASN A 78 28.64 -11.49 10.31
C ASN A 78 27.32 -11.10 9.63
N LEU A 79 26.30 -11.95 9.72
CA LEU A 79 24.97 -11.65 9.19
C LEU A 79 24.28 -10.52 9.98
N ALA A 80 24.31 -10.56 11.32
CA ALA A 80 23.79 -9.47 12.14
C ALA A 80 24.53 -8.15 11.89
N ARG A 81 25.86 -8.18 11.76
CA ARG A 81 26.68 -7.02 11.41
C ARG A 81 26.36 -6.49 10.01
N LEU A 82 26.10 -7.37 9.05
CA LEU A 82 25.65 -7.00 7.71
C LEU A 82 24.28 -6.31 7.76
N PHE A 83 23.33 -6.83 8.54
CA PHE A 83 22.02 -6.18 8.70
C PHE A 83 22.13 -4.80 9.34
N VAL A 84 22.95 -4.64 10.38
CA VAL A 84 23.18 -3.32 10.99
C VAL A 84 23.83 -2.35 10.00
N ALA A 85 24.83 -2.80 9.24
CA ALA A 85 25.45 -1.99 8.21
C ALA A 85 24.47 -1.63 7.08
N LEU A 86 23.63 -2.57 6.66
CA LEU A 86 22.63 -2.37 5.62
C LEU A 86 21.54 -1.40 6.07
N THR A 87 21.04 -1.55 7.30
CA THR A 87 20.05 -0.64 7.90
C THR A 87 20.66 0.75 8.10
N GLY A 88 21.89 0.85 8.58
CA GLY A 88 22.60 2.12 8.70
C GLY A 88 22.82 2.81 7.36
N LEU A 89 23.20 2.05 6.33
CA LEU A 89 23.33 2.56 4.97
C LEU A 89 21.99 3.01 4.39
N ALA A 90 20.92 2.26 4.62
CA ALA A 90 19.57 2.64 4.20
C ALA A 90 19.09 3.93 4.89
N PHE A 91 19.36 4.07 6.19
CA PHE A 91 19.02 5.27 6.96
C PHE A 91 19.81 6.49 6.50
N LEU A 92 21.13 6.36 6.31
CA LEU A 92 21.96 7.44 5.77
C LEU A 92 21.52 7.83 4.35
N ASN A 93 21.17 6.85 3.51
CA ASN A 93 20.62 7.11 2.19
C ASN A 93 19.26 7.82 2.24
N LEU A 94 18.40 7.48 3.21
CA LEU A 94 17.14 8.18 3.44
C LEU A 94 17.37 9.63 3.87
N LEU A 95 18.36 9.87 4.75
CA LEU A 95 18.73 11.23 5.17
C LEU A 95 19.24 12.07 4.00
N LEU A 96 19.96 11.45 3.05
CA LEU A 96 20.41 12.10 1.83
C LEU A 96 19.24 12.51 0.91
N ILE A 97 18.20 11.66 0.82
CA ILE A 97 16.99 11.90 0.01
C ILE A 97 15.93 12.75 0.72
N ALA A 98 15.98 12.83 2.06
CA ALA A 98 15.03 13.58 2.89
C ALA A 98 14.72 15.02 2.39
N PRO A 99 15.71 15.87 2.02
CA PRO A 99 15.40 17.21 1.52
C PRO A 99 14.62 17.19 0.20
N VAL A 100 14.86 16.20 -0.66
CA VAL A 100 14.12 16.03 -1.92
C VAL A 100 12.67 15.63 -1.61
N MET A 101 12.47 14.68 -0.70
CA MET A 101 11.12 14.27 -0.27
C MET A 101 10.34 15.41 0.37
N ALA A 102 11.00 16.23 1.21
CA ALA A 102 10.40 17.42 1.80
C ALA A 102 10.01 18.46 0.73
N ALA A 103 10.85 18.68 -0.29
CA ALA A 103 10.51 19.57 -1.40
C ALA A 103 9.30 19.05 -2.19
N VAL A 104 9.25 17.74 -2.47
CA VAL A 104 8.11 17.11 -3.17
C VAL A 104 6.82 17.22 -2.34
N SER A 105 6.88 17.02 -1.03
CA SER A 105 5.69 17.14 -0.17
C SER A 105 5.16 18.57 -0.11
N VAL A 106 6.03 19.57 -0.03
CA VAL A 106 5.63 20.99 -0.11
C VAL A 106 5.00 21.33 -1.46
N LEU A 107 5.57 20.84 -2.56
CA LEU A 107 4.99 21.03 -3.89
C LEU A 107 3.60 20.38 -4.02
N PHE A 108 3.45 19.16 -3.51
CA PHE A 108 2.17 18.45 -3.51
C PHE A 108 1.12 19.19 -2.68
N ALA A 109 1.47 19.61 -1.46
CA ALA A 109 0.58 20.38 -0.61
C ALA A 109 0.17 21.72 -1.26
N GLY A 110 1.11 22.43 -1.89
CA GLY A 110 0.83 23.65 -2.65
C GLY A 110 -0.10 23.41 -3.83
N PHE A 111 0.08 22.31 -4.55
CA PHE A 111 -0.79 21.92 -5.66
C PHE A 111 -2.22 21.63 -5.18
N VAL A 112 -2.38 20.79 -4.15
CA VAL A 112 -3.69 20.49 -3.56
C VAL A 112 -4.38 21.76 -3.06
N THR A 113 -3.63 22.63 -2.37
CA THR A 113 -4.14 23.92 -1.86
C THR A 113 -4.61 24.82 -3.01
N SER A 114 -3.82 24.93 -4.09
CA SER A 114 -4.20 25.71 -5.26
C SER A 114 -5.48 25.18 -5.91
N VAL A 115 -5.62 23.87 -6.06
CA VAL A 115 -6.83 23.24 -6.61
C VAL A 115 -8.05 23.53 -5.73
N CYS A 116 -7.93 23.35 -4.41
CA CYS A 116 -9.01 23.65 -3.47
C CYS A 116 -9.42 25.13 -3.51
N LEU A 117 -8.45 26.05 -3.55
CA LEU A 117 -8.70 27.49 -3.66
C LEU A 117 -9.32 27.87 -5.01
N TYR A 118 -8.96 27.19 -6.09
CA TYR A 118 -9.53 27.43 -7.41
C TYR A 118 -11.02 27.06 -7.43
N PHE A 119 -11.37 25.84 -7.04
CA PHE A 119 -12.77 25.40 -7.01
C PHE A 119 -13.59 26.13 -5.93
N GLY A 120 -13.03 26.33 -4.74
CA GLY A 120 -13.66 27.11 -3.68
C GLY A 120 -13.87 28.57 -4.10
N GLY A 121 -12.89 29.16 -4.79
CA GLY A 121 -12.97 30.49 -5.37
C GLY A 121 -14.07 30.62 -6.41
N ILE A 122 -14.21 29.65 -7.32
CA ILE A 122 -15.29 29.60 -8.31
C ILE A 122 -16.65 29.52 -7.63
N LEU A 123 -16.82 28.61 -6.65
CA LEU A 123 -18.09 28.45 -5.95
C LEU A 123 -18.47 29.73 -5.19
N PHE A 124 -17.50 30.33 -4.49
CA PHE A 124 -17.70 31.56 -3.73
C PHE A 124 -17.99 32.76 -4.63
N ALA A 125 -17.29 32.87 -5.78
CA ALA A 125 -17.56 33.89 -6.77
C ALA A 125 -18.94 33.72 -7.42
N ALA A 126 -19.33 32.49 -7.77
CA ALA A 126 -20.63 32.18 -8.35
C ALA A 126 -21.77 32.46 -7.37
N ALA A 127 -21.63 32.07 -6.10
CA ALA A 127 -22.61 32.40 -5.05
C ALA A 127 -22.75 33.92 -4.86
N GLY A 128 -21.63 34.65 -4.84
CA GLY A 128 -21.62 36.11 -4.74
C GLY A 128 -22.26 36.83 -5.93
N VAL A 129 -22.08 36.33 -7.17
CA VAL A 129 -22.71 36.90 -8.37
C VAL A 129 -24.19 36.53 -8.47
N ALA A 130 -24.54 35.29 -8.13
CA ALA A 130 -25.90 34.79 -8.21
C ALA A 130 -26.80 35.26 -7.05
N GLY A 131 -26.22 35.86 -6.00
CA GLY A 131 -26.97 36.32 -4.82
C GLY A 131 -27.59 35.17 -4.02
N ILE A 132 -27.07 33.95 -4.19
CA ILE A 132 -27.60 32.74 -3.55
C ILE A 132 -27.10 32.72 -2.10
N SER A 133 -27.89 33.28 -1.18
CA SER A 133 -27.60 33.27 0.27
C SER A 133 -27.93 31.95 0.97
N GLN A 134 -28.51 30.99 0.24
CA GLN A 134 -29.07 29.76 0.79
C GLN A 134 -28.80 28.58 -0.17
N PHE A 135 -27.94 27.67 0.27
CA PHE A 135 -27.62 26.44 -0.46
C PHE A 135 -28.45 25.29 0.13
N HIS A 136 -29.43 24.82 -0.63
CA HIS A 136 -30.31 23.71 -0.24
C HIS A 136 -29.68 22.39 -0.69
N VAL A 137 -29.07 21.65 0.24
CA VAL A 137 -28.49 20.32 -0.04
C VAL A 137 -29.46 19.25 0.41
N GLN A 138 -30.28 18.77 -0.52
CA GLN A 138 -31.19 17.68 -0.25
C GLN A 138 -30.45 16.35 -0.36
N ILE A 139 -30.07 15.77 0.78
CA ILE A 139 -29.42 14.45 0.84
C ILE A 139 -30.52 13.37 0.92
N PRO A 140 -30.71 12.52 -0.10
CA PRO A 140 -31.69 11.45 -0.03
C PRO A 140 -31.23 10.38 0.99
N GLN A 141 -31.89 10.33 2.15
CA GLN A 141 -31.71 9.27 3.14
C GLN A 141 -32.54 8.04 2.73
N THR A 142 -31.89 6.90 2.52
CA THR A 142 -32.54 5.59 2.39
C THR A 142 -32.38 4.81 3.68
N GLN A 143 -32.98 5.27 4.80
CA GLN A 143 -32.99 4.45 6.01
C GLN A 143 -34.41 4.34 6.58
N THR A 144 -35.04 3.22 6.26
CA THR A 144 -36.32 2.80 6.81
C THR A 144 -36.08 2.27 8.22
N VAL A 145 -36.42 3.06 9.25
CA VAL A 145 -36.37 2.60 10.64
C VAL A 145 -37.77 2.12 11.02
N THR A 146 -37.95 0.81 11.14
CA THR A 146 -39.18 0.22 11.70
C THR A 146 -39.14 0.29 13.22
N VAL A 147 -39.86 1.25 13.79
CA VAL A 147 -40.07 1.37 15.24
C VAL A 147 -41.28 0.53 15.63
N ARG A 148 -41.05 -0.57 16.38
CA ARG A 148 -42.12 -1.40 16.95
C ARG A 148 -42.30 -1.02 18.42
N GLN A 149 -43.36 -0.29 18.72
CA GLN A 149 -43.74 0.06 20.10
C GLN A 149 -45.01 -0.71 20.46
N SER A 150 -44.92 -1.55 21.48
CA SER A 150 -46.06 -2.19 22.13
C SER A 150 -46.33 -1.43 23.43
N PHE A 151 -47.50 -0.81 23.55
CA PHE A 151 -47.94 -0.19 24.80
C PHE A 151 -49.21 -0.89 25.29
N ASP A 152 -49.13 -1.44 26.50
CA ASP A 152 -50.26 -2.01 27.22
C ASP A 152 -50.88 -0.86 28.03
N ALA A 153 -52.11 -0.49 27.69
CA ALA A 153 -52.72 0.76 28.14
C ALA A 153 -53.67 0.53 29.32
N ARG A 154 -53.30 1.06 30.49
CA ARG A 154 -54.23 1.62 31.48
C ARG A 154 -53.50 2.81 32.08
N ILE A 155 -53.97 4.04 31.92
CA ILE A 155 -54.96 4.68 32.79
C ILE A 155 -55.42 5.96 32.07
N ALA A 156 -56.71 6.26 32.22
CA ALA A 156 -57.36 7.45 31.71
C ALA A 156 -56.76 8.74 32.32
N HIS A 157 -56.39 9.72 31.47
CA HIS A 157 -56.79 11.12 31.59
C HIS A 157 -56.21 11.96 30.42
N GLU A 158 -57.08 12.86 29.94
CA GLU A 158 -56.92 14.01 29.03
C GLU A 158 -56.06 13.86 27.74
N PRO A 159 -56.58 14.22 26.55
CA PRO A 159 -55.80 14.16 25.31
C PRO A 159 -54.75 15.28 25.30
N VAL A 160 -53.56 14.98 25.80
CA VAL A 160 -52.38 15.84 25.61
C VAL A 160 -51.84 15.57 24.20
N GLN A 161 -51.93 16.57 23.32
CA GLN A 161 -51.23 16.54 22.04
C GLN A 161 -49.74 16.75 22.31
N ILE A 162 -48.96 15.70 22.10
CA ILE A 162 -47.49 15.73 22.22
C ILE A 162 -46.94 15.80 20.81
N GLU A 163 -46.49 16.99 20.40
CA GLU A 163 -45.77 17.18 19.15
C GLU A 163 -44.27 17.01 19.42
N ILE A 164 -43.69 15.96 18.84
CA ILE A 164 -42.27 15.62 19.01
C ILE A 164 -41.55 16.13 17.76
N ASN A 165 -40.83 17.23 17.91
CA ASN A 165 -39.96 17.76 16.85
C ASN A 165 -38.49 17.73 17.28
N GLY A 166 -37.58 17.79 16.31
CA GLY A 166 -36.14 17.49 16.48
C GLY A 166 -35.35 18.34 17.49
N SER A 167 -35.97 19.31 18.18
CA SER A 167 -35.34 20.19 19.17
C SER A 167 -35.80 19.97 20.63
N GLY A 168 -36.60 18.94 20.93
CA GLY A 168 -37.06 18.61 22.28
C GLY A 168 -38.58 18.75 22.49
N VAL A 169 -39.09 18.16 23.57
CA VAL A 169 -40.53 17.96 23.82
C VAL A 169 -41.17 19.17 24.52
N HIS A 170 -42.19 19.76 23.92
CA HIS A 170 -43.06 20.77 24.56
C HIS A 170 -44.50 20.28 24.61
N ALA A 171 -45.14 20.34 25.78
CA ALA A 171 -46.54 19.97 25.99
C ALA A 171 -47.39 21.21 26.29
N GLN A 172 -48.54 21.35 25.62
CA GLN A 172 -49.56 22.34 25.94
C GLN A 172 -50.91 21.65 26.15
N THR A 173 -51.59 21.96 27.26
CA THR A 173 -52.89 21.41 27.64
C THR A 173 -54.00 22.40 27.27
N ALA A 174 -55.01 21.97 26.51
CA ALA A 174 -56.17 22.76 26.14
C ALA A 174 -57.43 22.29 26.90
N THR A 175 -58.17 23.22 27.48
CA THR A 175 -59.27 22.99 28.43
C THR A 175 -60.66 22.97 27.76
N THR A 176 -61.52 22.06 28.25
CA THR A 176 -63.03 21.99 28.24
C THR A 176 -63.76 21.81 26.89
N ALA A 177 -64.88 21.07 26.75
CA ALA A 177 -65.73 20.22 27.61
C ALA A 177 -66.69 19.38 26.71
N ASP A 178 -67.38 18.39 27.33
CA ASP A 178 -68.61 17.67 26.90
C ASP A 178 -68.55 16.39 26.02
N VAL A 179 -68.39 15.27 26.74
CA VAL A 179 -69.07 13.94 26.76
C VAL A 179 -70.26 13.76 25.77
N VAL A 180 -70.43 12.66 25.01
CA VAL A 180 -71.11 11.39 25.39
C VAL A 180 -71.18 10.38 24.21
N ALA A 181 -71.16 9.09 24.58
CA ALA A 181 -71.60 7.84 23.88
C ALA A 181 -70.57 7.15 22.95
N ALA A 182 -69.89 6.06 23.34
CA ALA A 182 -70.35 4.69 23.65
C ALA A 182 -70.18 3.71 22.45
N SER A 183 -69.18 2.81 22.53
CA SER A 183 -69.21 1.38 22.15
C SER A 183 -67.80 0.80 21.90
N LEU A 184 -67.42 -0.26 22.63
CA LEU A 184 -66.32 -1.21 22.30
C LEU A 184 -66.78 -2.20 21.20
N PRO A 185 -65.95 -3.11 20.64
CA PRO A 185 -64.49 -3.11 20.41
C PRO A 185 -64.11 -3.61 18.98
N GLU A 186 -63.02 -3.15 18.37
CA GLU A 186 -62.38 -3.92 17.29
C GLU A 186 -60.88 -3.58 17.18
N ALA A 187 -60.03 -4.54 17.53
CA ALA A 187 -58.59 -4.41 17.44
C ALA A 187 -58.16 -4.41 15.96
N LYS A 188 -58.06 -3.22 15.35
CA LYS A 188 -57.47 -3.04 14.02
C LYS A 188 -55.97 -2.80 14.15
N HIS A 189 -55.19 -3.79 13.74
CA HIS A 189 -53.75 -3.65 13.52
C HIS A 189 -53.51 -2.69 12.34
N THR A 190 -53.35 -1.40 12.64
CA THR A 190 -52.95 -0.41 11.63
C THR A 190 -51.43 -0.26 11.71
N ALA A 191 -50.71 -0.92 10.80
CA ALA A 191 -49.31 -0.62 10.55
C ALA A 191 -49.24 0.74 9.82
N GLN A 192 -48.90 1.81 10.54
CA GLN A 192 -48.58 3.09 9.90
C GLN A 192 -47.13 3.07 9.42
N THR A 193 -46.95 2.95 8.11
CA THR A 193 -45.69 3.28 7.44
C THR A 193 -45.53 4.79 7.45
N ILE A 194 -44.76 5.32 8.39
CA ILE A 194 -44.39 6.73 8.40
C ILE A 194 -43.42 6.94 7.22
N LYS A 195 -43.88 7.67 6.20
CA LYS A 195 -43.08 8.07 5.05
C LYS A 195 -42.00 9.02 5.57
N ALA A 196 -40.74 8.61 5.50
CA ALA A 196 -39.61 9.43 5.95
C ALA A 196 -39.62 10.75 5.18
N GLU A 197 -39.90 11.85 5.86
CA GLU A 197 -39.76 13.19 5.31
C GLU A 197 -38.26 13.53 5.21
N PRO A 198 -37.78 14.04 4.06
CA PRO A 198 -36.37 14.37 3.90
C PRO A 198 -35.99 15.46 4.89
N ILE A 199 -34.94 15.21 5.68
CA ILE A 199 -34.38 16.22 6.59
C ILE A 199 -33.77 17.33 5.74
N ASP A 200 -34.38 18.52 5.78
CA ASP A 200 -33.90 19.72 5.12
C ASP A 200 -32.89 20.42 6.05
N ILE A 201 -31.59 20.28 5.75
CA ILE A 201 -30.54 20.94 6.54
C ILE A 201 -30.33 22.33 5.95
N GLN A 202 -31.02 23.34 6.50
CA GLN A 202 -30.86 24.74 6.13
C GLN A 202 -29.54 25.31 6.67
N PHE A 203 -28.60 25.58 5.77
CA PHE A 203 -27.42 26.41 6.07
C PHE A 203 -27.71 27.86 5.69
N SER A 204 -28.27 28.63 6.62
CA SER A 204 -28.50 30.07 6.45
C SER A 204 -27.23 30.85 6.77
N PHE A 205 -26.64 31.50 5.77
CA PHE A 205 -25.52 32.43 5.97
C PHE A 205 -26.09 33.82 6.32
N SER A 206 -25.68 34.37 7.48
CA SER A 206 -26.30 35.56 8.11
C SER A 206 -26.00 36.89 7.43
N GLU A 207 -25.14 36.93 6.40
CA GLU A 207 -24.81 38.17 5.70
C GLU A 207 -25.34 38.15 4.26
N PRO A 208 -26.04 39.19 3.79
CA PRO A 208 -26.43 39.27 2.39
C PRO A 208 -25.17 39.29 1.53
N MET A 209 -25.05 38.30 0.65
CA MET A 209 -23.97 38.18 -0.34
C MET A 209 -23.96 39.40 -1.27
N GLY A 210 -23.34 40.47 -0.81
CA GLY A 210 -23.12 41.67 -1.61
C GLY A 210 -22.03 41.44 -2.66
N THR A 211 -21.99 42.31 -3.67
CA THR A 211 -20.96 42.34 -4.73
C THR A 211 -19.52 42.23 -4.21
N TRP A 212 -19.26 42.69 -2.98
CA TRP A 212 -17.97 42.55 -2.31
C TRP A 212 -17.53 41.10 -2.03
N GLN A 213 -18.47 40.16 -1.91
CA GLN A 213 -18.16 38.74 -1.71
C GLN A 213 -17.73 38.07 -3.02
N ALA A 214 -18.33 38.46 -4.15
CA ALA A 214 -17.87 38.03 -5.48
C ALA A 214 -16.43 38.49 -5.78
N VAL A 215 -16.06 39.72 -5.36
CA VAL A 215 -14.69 40.24 -5.50
C VAL A 215 -13.68 39.42 -4.70
N LYS A 216 -14.04 39.00 -3.48
CA LYS A 216 -13.20 38.10 -2.66
C LYS A 216 -13.04 36.73 -3.32
N GLY A 217 -14.11 36.18 -3.91
CA GLY A 217 -14.07 34.93 -4.69
C GLY A 217 -13.13 35.02 -5.90
N LEU A 218 -13.25 36.10 -6.69
CA LEU A 218 -12.36 36.35 -7.82
C LEU A 218 -10.90 36.50 -7.37
N GLY A 219 -10.67 37.16 -6.24
CA GLY A 219 -9.34 37.26 -5.61
C GLY A 219 -8.76 35.89 -5.23
N MET A 220 -9.57 34.98 -4.70
CA MET A 220 -9.13 33.61 -4.40
C MET A 220 -8.77 32.83 -5.67
N ILE A 221 -9.51 33.00 -6.77
CA ILE A 221 -9.21 32.36 -8.05
C ILE A 221 -7.88 32.88 -8.61
N ILE A 222 -7.67 34.19 -8.62
CA ILE A 222 -6.41 34.80 -9.09
C ILE A 222 -5.25 34.32 -8.21
N GLY A 223 -5.43 34.31 -6.88
CA GLY A 223 -4.45 33.77 -5.94
C GLY A 223 -4.14 32.30 -6.20
N ALA A 224 -5.15 31.48 -6.50
CA ALA A 224 -4.98 30.07 -6.84
C ALA A 224 -4.19 29.88 -8.13
N ILE A 225 -4.47 30.67 -9.18
CA ILE A 225 -3.74 30.63 -10.45
C ILE A 225 -2.28 31.05 -10.26
N LEU A 226 -2.01 32.09 -9.49
CA LEU A 226 -0.64 32.52 -9.18
C LEU A 226 0.11 31.47 -8.37
N LEU A 227 -0.54 30.86 -7.38
CA LEU A 227 0.03 29.75 -6.61
C LEU A 227 0.30 28.53 -7.50
N MET A 228 -0.59 28.23 -8.45
CA MET A 228 -0.41 27.16 -9.45
C MET A 228 0.79 27.45 -10.36
N MET A 229 0.91 28.68 -10.85
CA MET A 229 2.08 29.09 -11.64
C MET A 229 3.38 28.97 -10.83
N LEU A 230 3.35 29.37 -9.55
CA LEU A 230 4.48 29.26 -8.65
C LEU A 230 4.89 27.79 -8.45
N THR A 231 3.94 26.88 -8.16
CA THR A 231 4.23 25.45 -8.00
C THR A 231 4.77 24.81 -9.27
N PHE A 232 4.24 25.16 -10.45
CA PHE A 232 4.80 24.72 -11.73
C PHE A 232 6.21 25.25 -11.96
N TRP A 233 6.45 26.51 -11.64
CA TRP A 233 7.78 27.12 -11.77
C TRP A 233 8.80 26.46 -10.85
N LEU A 234 8.46 26.21 -9.58
CA LEU A 234 9.32 25.47 -8.65
C LEU A 234 9.55 24.03 -9.13
N THR A 235 8.52 23.36 -9.65
CA THR A 235 8.66 22.00 -10.19
C THR A 235 9.64 21.97 -11.35
N ARG A 236 9.51 22.94 -12.28
CA ARG A 236 10.44 23.08 -13.40
C ARG A 236 11.85 23.42 -12.92
N PHE A 237 12.00 24.33 -11.95
CA PHE A 237 13.29 24.68 -11.37
C PHE A 237 13.96 23.48 -10.70
N SER A 238 13.20 22.71 -9.91
CA SER A 238 13.66 21.47 -9.26
C SER A 238 14.13 20.44 -10.29
N TRP A 239 13.40 20.27 -11.40
CA TRP A 239 13.82 19.41 -12.51
C TRP A 239 15.14 19.86 -13.13
N HIS A 240 15.32 21.16 -13.38
CA HIS A 240 16.58 21.68 -13.93
C HIS A 240 17.75 21.47 -12.96
N GLY A 241 17.52 21.64 -11.65
CA GLY A 241 18.50 21.34 -10.61
C GLY A 241 18.89 19.86 -10.58
N ALA A 242 17.90 18.96 -10.62
CA ALA A 242 18.12 17.52 -10.66
C ALA A 242 18.90 17.07 -11.90
N VAL A 243 18.55 17.59 -13.09
CA VAL A 243 19.26 17.30 -14.34
C VAL A 243 20.70 17.83 -14.29
N ARG A 244 20.92 19.01 -13.70
CA ARG A 244 22.27 19.58 -13.54
C ARG A 244 23.12 18.73 -12.59
N TYR A 245 22.55 18.25 -11.49
CA TYR A 245 23.22 17.34 -10.57
C TYR A 245 23.59 16.01 -11.24
N LEU A 246 22.63 15.38 -11.93
CA LEU A 246 22.86 14.12 -12.67
C LEU A 246 23.93 14.26 -13.75
N ARG A 247 23.95 15.39 -14.48
CA ARG A 247 25.00 15.67 -15.48
C ARG A 247 26.37 15.81 -14.85
N TRP A 248 26.48 16.48 -13.71
CA TRP A 248 27.74 16.62 -12.98
C TRP A 248 28.26 15.26 -12.48
N THR A 249 27.38 14.42 -11.92
CA THR A 249 27.74 13.05 -11.52
C THR A 249 28.18 12.20 -12.73
N ALA A 250 27.47 12.30 -13.86
CA ALA A 250 27.85 11.58 -15.08
C ALA A 250 29.18 12.07 -15.66
N GLN A 251 29.52 13.35 -15.53
CA GLN A 251 30.82 13.90 -15.94
C GLN A 251 31.96 13.35 -15.08
N GLN A 252 31.78 13.24 -13.77
CA GLN A 252 32.81 12.65 -12.90
C GLN A 252 33.13 11.20 -13.26
N LEU A 253 32.12 10.41 -13.56
CA LEU A 253 32.31 9.01 -13.96
C LEU A 253 33.04 8.87 -15.29
N ARG A 254 32.89 9.84 -16.20
CA ARG A 254 33.63 9.88 -17.47
C ARG A 254 35.10 10.27 -17.32
N HIS A 255 35.47 10.89 -16.20
CA HIS A 255 36.84 11.35 -15.94
C HIS A 255 37.61 10.48 -14.95
N ALA A 256 37.07 9.32 -14.52
CA ALA A 256 37.83 8.39 -13.68
C ALA A 256 39.02 7.82 -14.49
N PRO A 257 40.27 8.21 -14.18
CA PRO A 257 41.43 7.74 -14.93
C PRO A 257 41.58 6.24 -14.70
N MET A 258 41.61 5.47 -15.80
CA MET A 258 42.06 4.09 -15.76
C MET A 258 43.55 4.10 -15.44
N HIS A 259 43.88 4.12 -14.15
CA HIS A 259 45.21 3.71 -13.69
C HIS A 259 45.31 2.21 -13.96
N THR A 260 45.90 1.91 -15.12
CA THR A 260 46.45 0.61 -15.50
C THR A 260 47.32 0.09 -14.36
N ALA A 261 46.90 -1.06 -13.81
CA ALA A 261 47.69 -1.92 -12.95
C ALA A 261 48.81 -2.61 -13.74
#